data_AF-A0A150QHW9-F1
#
_entry.id   AF-A0A150QHW9-F1
#
_cell.length_a   1.000
_cell.length_b   1.000
_cell.length_c   1.000
_cell.angle_alpha   90.00
_cell.angle_beta   90.00
_cell.angle_gamma   90.00
#
_symmetry.space_group_name_H-M   'P 1'
#
loop_
_entity.id
_entity.type
_entity.pdbx_description
1 polymer ?
#
loop_
_entity_poly.entity_id
_entity_poly.type
_entity_poly.pdbx_seq_one_letter_code
_entity_poly.pdbx_strand_id
1 'polypeptide(L)'
;MTEPSSPPPPSPARWKPLAVLAAVFLFGGVAGAAIGRSTALSDLEATLRRPPTEARAQFRLGAMRRHLDLTRDQVRELKATLAEAESERERLLAECRPALDELRDRTDARVKSVLTPEQRTRYEELEAERRERPGPPRGPGHPGRGRGPGGRGD
;
A
#
# COMPACT_ATOMS: atom_id res chain seq x y z
N MET A 1 0.59 86.06 10.23
CA MET A 1 -0.79 86.14 9.73
C MET A 1 -0.83 85.37 8.43
N THR A 2 -1.34 84.12 8.49
CA THR A 2 -2.01 83.26 7.48
C THR A 2 -1.88 81.78 7.89
N GLU A 3 -2.92 81.01 7.57
CA GLU A 3 -3.54 79.90 8.30
C GLU A 3 -2.90 78.48 8.27
N PRO A 4 -3.33 77.57 9.18
CA PRO A 4 -2.91 76.17 9.22
C PRO A 4 -3.50 75.32 8.07
N SER A 5 -2.66 74.48 7.44
CA SER A 5 -3.08 73.53 6.42
C SER A 5 -3.95 72.40 7.02
N SER A 6 -5.13 72.17 6.46
CA SER A 6 -5.98 71.02 6.80
C SER A 6 -5.36 69.71 6.28
N PRO A 7 -5.42 68.60 7.03
CA PRO A 7 -4.93 67.30 6.57
C PRO A 7 -5.87 66.69 5.51
N PRO A 8 -5.34 65.90 4.56
CA PRO A 8 -6.13 65.29 3.50
C PRO A 8 -7.09 64.21 4.05
N PRO A 9 -8.22 63.95 3.38
CA PRO A 9 -9.20 62.97 3.82
C PRO A 9 -8.66 61.54 3.69
N PRO A 10 -9.04 60.61 4.60
CA PRO A 10 -8.62 59.22 4.51
C PRO A 10 -9.25 58.53 3.30
N SER A 11 -8.43 57.82 2.51
CA SER A 11 -8.88 57.06 1.33
C SER A 11 -9.87 55.95 1.70
N PRO A 12 -10.94 55.71 0.91
CA PRO A 12 -11.87 54.63 1.21
C PRO A 12 -11.16 53.28 1.11
N ALA A 13 -11.28 52.50 2.18
CA ALA A 13 -10.51 51.29 2.37
C ALA A 13 -10.89 50.23 1.31
N ARG A 14 -9.90 49.81 0.50
CA ARG A 14 -10.02 48.82 -0.59
C ARG A 14 -10.11 47.37 -0.10
N TRP A 15 -10.42 47.15 1.18
CA TRP A 15 -10.48 45.82 1.79
C TRP A 15 -11.73 45.04 1.38
N LYS A 16 -12.81 45.71 0.98
CA LYS A 16 -14.05 45.06 0.53
C LYS A 16 -13.83 44.11 -0.66
N PRO A 17 -13.22 44.54 -1.79
CA PRO A 17 -12.92 43.61 -2.88
C PRO A 17 -11.89 42.54 -2.49
N LEU A 18 -10.94 42.87 -1.61
CA LEU A 18 -9.97 41.90 -1.10
C LEU A 18 -10.65 40.80 -0.25
N ALA A 19 -11.64 41.18 0.55
CA ALA A 19 -12.43 40.25 1.37
C ALA A 19 -13.28 39.33 0.50
N VAL A 20 -13.87 39.84 -0.59
CA VAL A 20 -14.61 39.02 -1.56
C VAL A 20 -13.69 38.03 -2.27
N LEU A 21 -12.50 38.47 -2.70
CA LEU A 21 -11.52 37.58 -3.33
C LEU A 21 -11.04 36.48 -2.37
N ALA A 22 -10.75 36.84 -1.12
CA ALA A 22 -10.36 35.89 -0.08
C ALA A 22 -11.48 34.87 0.21
N ALA A 23 -12.74 35.33 0.24
CA ALA A 23 -13.89 34.45 0.43
C ALA A 23 -14.05 33.45 -0.72
N VAL A 24 -13.94 33.90 -1.98
CA VAL A 24 -14.01 33.01 -3.15
C VAL A 24 -12.85 32.01 -3.15
N PHE A 25 -11.64 32.45 -2.81
CA PHE A 25 -10.47 31.56 -2.73
C PHE A 25 -10.63 30.51 -1.62
N LEU A 26 -11.13 30.90 -0.44
CA LEU A 26 -11.43 29.96 0.64
C LEU A 26 -12.50 28.96 0.22
N PHE A 27 -13.58 29.41 -0.43
CA PHE A 27 -14.65 28.54 -0.91
C PHE A 27 -14.16 27.56 -1.99
N GLY A 28 -13.38 28.05 -2.95
CA GLY A 28 -12.75 27.24 -3.98
C GLY A 28 -11.71 26.26 -3.42
N GLY A 29 -10.93 26.68 -2.43
CA GLY A 29 -9.96 25.84 -1.74
C GLY A 29 -10.61 24.72 -0.93
N VAL A 30 -11.72 25.00 -0.24
CA VAL A 30 -12.50 23.99 0.50
C VAL A 30 -13.17 23.01 -0.47
N ALA A 31 -13.79 23.50 -1.55
CA ALA A 31 -14.41 22.63 -2.56
C ALA A 31 -13.36 21.77 -3.29
N GLY A 32 -12.22 22.35 -3.67
CA GLY A 32 -11.10 21.64 -4.29
C GLY A 32 -10.47 20.62 -3.34
N ALA A 33 -10.29 20.95 -2.06
CA ALA A 33 -9.79 20.01 -1.07
C ALA A 33 -10.78 18.87 -0.79
N ALA A 34 -12.09 19.14 -0.77
CA ALA A 34 -13.12 18.13 -0.58
C ALA A 34 -13.18 17.15 -1.77
N ILE A 35 -13.15 17.66 -3.01
CA ILE A 35 -13.13 16.84 -4.23
C ILE A 35 -11.80 16.09 -4.37
N GLY A 36 -10.67 16.75 -4.09
CA GLY A 36 -9.35 16.12 -4.11
C GLY A 36 -9.22 15.01 -3.05
N ARG A 37 -9.78 15.22 -1.86
CA ARG A 37 -9.79 14.20 -0.81
C ARG A 37 -10.76 13.05 -1.13
N SER A 38 -11.94 13.32 -1.71
CA SER A 38 -12.88 12.25 -2.07
C SER A 38 -12.36 11.40 -3.22
N THR A 39 -11.73 12.00 -4.23
CA THR A 39 -11.11 11.27 -5.34
C THR A 39 -9.88 10.50 -4.89
N ALA A 40 -8.99 11.09 -4.07
CA ALA A 40 -7.85 10.39 -3.50
C ALA A 40 -8.26 9.23 -2.57
N LEU A 41 -9.32 9.40 -1.77
CA LEU A 41 -9.86 8.32 -0.95
C LEU A 41 -10.54 7.24 -1.80
N SER A 42 -11.23 7.60 -2.88
CA SER A 42 -11.85 6.64 -3.80
C SER A 42 -10.80 5.83 -4.59
N ASP A 43 -9.71 6.46 -5.01
CA ASP A 43 -8.58 5.78 -5.67
C ASP A 43 -7.81 4.88 -4.69
N LEU A 44 -7.63 5.34 -3.45
CA LEU A 44 -7.05 4.53 -2.38
C LEU A 44 -7.97 3.34 -2.06
N GLU A 45 -9.27 3.57 -1.97
CA GLU A 45 -10.28 2.54 -1.72
C GLU A 45 -10.37 1.56 -2.90
N ALA A 46 -10.28 2.00 -4.16
CA ALA A 46 -10.23 1.13 -5.33
C ALA A 46 -8.94 0.29 -5.37
N THR A 47 -7.83 0.82 -4.86
CA THR A 47 -6.56 0.10 -4.73
C THR A 47 -6.61 -0.90 -3.56
N LEU A 48 -7.30 -0.57 -2.47
CA LEU A 48 -7.51 -1.42 -1.29
C LEU A 48 -8.63 -2.47 -1.49
N ARG A 49 -9.63 -2.19 -2.33
CA ARG A 49 -10.79 -3.08 -2.62
C ARG A 49 -10.53 -4.11 -3.72
N ARG A 50 -9.41 -4.03 -4.46
CA ARG A 50 -9.08 -5.11 -5.38
C ARG A 50 -8.90 -6.40 -4.58
N PRO A 51 -9.61 -7.49 -4.93
CA PRO A 51 -9.35 -8.78 -4.35
C PRO A 51 -7.83 -9.04 -4.42
N PRO A 52 -7.18 -9.50 -3.34
CA PRO A 52 -5.74 -9.73 -3.35
C PRO A 52 -5.30 -10.66 -4.49
N THR A 53 -6.22 -11.46 -5.01
CA THR A 53 -6.06 -12.29 -6.21
C THR A 53 -5.90 -11.46 -7.49
N GLU A 54 -6.75 -10.47 -7.73
CA GLU A 54 -6.65 -9.59 -8.90
C GLU A 54 -5.38 -8.73 -8.89
N ALA A 55 -4.96 -8.25 -7.72
CA ALA A 55 -3.73 -7.49 -7.58
C ALA A 55 -2.49 -8.33 -7.97
N ARG A 56 -2.44 -9.60 -7.54
CA ARG A 56 -1.35 -10.53 -7.89
C ARG A 56 -1.35 -10.87 -9.38
N ALA A 57 -2.52 -11.15 -9.96
CA ALA A 57 -2.63 -11.44 -11.40
C ALA A 57 -2.15 -10.25 -12.24
N GLN A 58 -2.52 -9.02 -11.85
CA GLN A 58 -2.08 -7.81 -12.55
C GLN A 58 -0.59 -7.54 -12.39
N PHE A 59 -0.02 -7.77 -11.21
CA PHE A 59 1.41 -7.65 -11.00
C PHE A 59 2.20 -8.60 -11.92
N ARG A 60 1.75 -9.87 -12.03
CA ARG A 60 2.35 -10.87 -12.94
C ARG A 60 2.23 -10.44 -14.40
N LEU A 61 1.04 -9.99 -14.81
CA LEU A 61 0.82 -9.49 -16.17
C LEU A 61 1.69 -8.27 -16.49
N GLY A 62 1.87 -7.36 -15.53
CA GLY A 62 2.75 -6.19 -15.66
C GLY A 62 4.23 -6.55 -15.76
N ALA A 63 4.67 -7.62 -15.10
CA ALA A 63 6.02 -8.16 -15.31
C ALA A 63 6.18 -8.76 -16.72
N MET A 64 5.23 -9.58 -17.17
CA MET A 64 5.27 -10.19 -18.50
C MET A 64 5.25 -9.15 -19.63
N ARG A 65 4.41 -8.12 -19.51
CA ARG A 65 4.37 -7.00 -20.47
C ARG A 65 5.70 -6.27 -20.62
N ARG A 66 6.49 -6.17 -19.54
CA ARG A 66 7.80 -5.47 -19.56
C ARG A 66 8.90 -6.27 -20.26
N HIS A 67 8.72 -7.58 -20.41
CA HIS A 67 9.77 -8.47 -20.90
C HIS A 67 9.43 -9.20 -22.21
N LEU A 68 8.15 -9.24 -22.61
CA LEU A 68 7.68 -10.12 -23.69
C LEU A 68 6.96 -9.38 -24.84
N ASP A 69 6.99 -8.04 -24.87
CA ASP A 69 6.39 -7.20 -25.93
C ASP A 69 4.99 -7.67 -26.37
N LEU A 70 4.13 -7.93 -25.40
CA LEU A 70 2.82 -8.55 -25.63
C LEU A 70 1.88 -7.66 -26.44
N THR A 71 1.23 -8.24 -27.44
CA THR A 71 0.13 -7.61 -28.20
C THR A 71 -1.12 -7.43 -27.34
N ARG A 72 -2.06 -6.59 -27.79
CA ARG A 72 -3.32 -6.34 -27.05
C ARG A 72 -4.16 -7.60 -26.86
N ASP A 73 -4.18 -8.47 -27.87
CA ASP A 73 -4.93 -9.73 -27.80
C ASP A 73 -4.30 -10.71 -26.81
N GLN A 74 -2.97 -10.83 -26.83
CA GLN A 74 -2.23 -11.63 -25.84
C GLN A 74 -2.43 -11.11 -24.42
N VAL A 75 -2.42 -9.79 -24.22
CA VAL A 75 -2.68 -9.20 -22.89
C VAL A 75 -4.08 -9.55 -22.39
N ARG A 76 -5.10 -9.53 -23.26
CA ARG A 76 -6.47 -9.89 -22.90
C ARG A 76 -6.56 -11.36 -22.46
N GLU A 77 -5.95 -12.26 -23.22
CA GLU A 77 -5.97 -13.69 -22.96
C GLU A 77 -5.17 -14.06 -21.69
N LEU A 78 -3.96 -13.51 -21.53
CA LEU A 78 -3.15 -13.70 -20.32
C LEU A 78 -3.85 -13.14 -19.09
N LYS A 79 -4.56 -12.01 -19.20
CA LYS A 79 -5.30 -11.45 -18.06
C LYS A 79 -6.36 -12.44 -17.55
N ALA A 80 -7.13 -13.04 -18.44
CA ALA A 80 -8.14 -14.04 -18.08
C ALA A 80 -7.48 -15.28 -17.44
N THR A 81 -6.45 -15.83 -18.09
CA THR A 81 -5.71 -17.01 -17.62
C THR A 81 -5.11 -16.79 -16.22
N LEU A 82 -4.48 -15.63 -15.99
CA LEU A 82 -3.86 -15.31 -14.70
C LEU A 82 -4.89 -15.07 -13.59
N ALA A 83 -6.06 -14.52 -13.92
CA ALA A 83 -7.13 -14.33 -12.95
C ALA A 83 -7.73 -15.68 -12.51
N GLU A 84 -8.00 -16.58 -13.44
CA GLU A 84 -8.48 -17.93 -13.17
C GLU A 84 -7.46 -18.72 -12.32
N ALA A 85 -6.18 -18.69 -12.72
CA ALA A 85 -5.12 -19.36 -11.98
C ALA A 85 -4.98 -18.86 -10.53
N GLU A 86 -5.13 -17.54 -10.29
CA GLU A 86 -5.04 -17.01 -8.93
C GLU A 86 -6.30 -17.32 -8.10
N SER A 87 -7.48 -17.39 -8.72
CA SER A 87 -8.71 -17.86 -8.07
C SER A 87 -8.57 -19.32 -7.64
N GLU A 88 -8.09 -20.17 -8.53
CA GLU A 88 -7.86 -21.60 -8.24
C GLU A 88 -6.84 -21.78 -7.12
N ARG A 89 -5.75 -21.00 -7.16
CA ARG A 89 -4.75 -20.98 -6.10
C ARG A 89 -5.35 -20.60 -4.75
N GLU A 90 -6.20 -19.57 -4.69
CA GLU A 90 -6.83 -19.13 -3.44
C GLU A 90 -7.77 -20.21 -2.90
N ARG A 91 -8.52 -20.92 -3.77
CA ARG A 91 -9.36 -22.07 -3.38
C ARG A 91 -8.52 -23.17 -2.74
N LEU A 92 -7.46 -23.63 -3.42
CA LEU A 92 -6.58 -24.68 -2.90
C LEU A 92 -5.93 -24.27 -1.57
N LEU A 93 -5.53 -23.00 -1.44
CA LEU A 93 -4.99 -22.49 -0.18
C LEU A 93 -6.05 -22.44 0.92
N ALA A 94 -7.29 -22.05 0.62
CA ALA A 94 -8.37 -22.03 1.59
C ALA A 94 -8.66 -23.44 2.14
N GLU A 95 -8.62 -24.46 1.28
CA GLU A 95 -8.77 -25.87 1.67
C GLU A 95 -7.63 -26.34 2.58
N CYS A 96 -6.40 -25.92 2.29
CA CYS A 96 -5.21 -26.34 3.04
C CYS A 96 -4.95 -25.49 4.29
N ARG A 97 -5.54 -24.29 4.41
CA ARG A 97 -5.33 -23.34 5.53
C ARG A 97 -5.53 -24.00 6.90
N PRO A 98 -6.64 -24.70 7.18
CA PRO A 98 -6.86 -25.31 8.49
C PRO A 98 -5.76 -26.31 8.87
N ALA A 99 -5.33 -27.15 7.93
CA ALA A 99 -4.28 -28.13 8.18
C ALA A 99 -2.91 -27.48 8.43
N LEU A 100 -2.62 -26.37 7.72
CA LEU A 100 -1.40 -25.59 7.94
C LEU A 100 -1.43 -24.88 9.30
N ASP A 101 -2.57 -24.36 9.70
CA ASP A 101 -2.74 -23.70 10.99
C ASP A 101 -2.61 -24.70 12.15
N GLU A 102 -3.23 -25.87 12.04
CA GLU A 102 -3.06 -26.95 13.01
C GLU A 102 -1.60 -27.43 13.10
N LEU A 103 -0.90 -27.55 11.98
CA LEU A 103 0.53 -27.88 11.98
C LEU A 103 1.36 -26.81 12.71
N ARG A 104 1.06 -25.53 12.48
CA ARG A 104 1.73 -24.42 13.16
C ARG A 104 1.48 -24.48 14.67
N ASP A 105 0.24 -24.64 15.08
CA ASP A 105 -0.14 -24.67 16.51
C ASP A 105 0.51 -25.84 17.25
N ARG A 106 0.51 -27.04 16.64
CA ARG A 106 1.20 -28.21 17.22
C ARG A 106 2.70 -28.01 17.31
N THR A 107 3.31 -27.42 16.28
CA THR A 107 4.75 -27.10 16.28
C THR A 107 5.06 -26.08 17.36
N ASP A 108 4.24 -25.06 17.50
CA ASP A 108 4.39 -24.00 18.48
C ASP A 108 4.28 -24.53 19.92
N ALA A 109 3.27 -25.36 20.20
CA ALA A 109 3.14 -26.03 21.48
C ALA A 109 4.36 -26.89 21.81
N ARG A 110 4.92 -27.59 20.81
CA ARG A 110 6.14 -28.39 20.99
C ARG A 110 7.35 -27.51 21.27
N VAL A 111 7.51 -26.38 20.58
CA VAL A 111 8.56 -25.40 20.84
C VAL A 111 8.43 -24.87 22.26
N LYS A 112 7.25 -24.37 22.66
CA LYS A 112 7.01 -23.86 24.01
C LYS A 112 7.31 -24.90 25.09
N SER A 113 7.04 -26.19 24.84
CA SER A 113 7.32 -27.26 25.81
C SER A 113 8.80 -27.43 26.19
N VAL A 114 9.74 -27.06 25.31
CA VAL A 114 11.19 -27.20 25.57
C VAL A 114 11.85 -25.92 26.09
N LEU A 115 11.10 -24.81 26.13
CA LEU A 115 11.59 -23.51 26.60
C LEU A 115 11.42 -23.33 28.11
N THR A 116 12.37 -22.62 28.73
CA THR A 116 12.22 -22.13 30.11
C THR A 116 11.09 -21.08 30.19
N PRO A 117 10.54 -20.80 31.39
CA PRO A 117 9.50 -19.78 31.54
C PRO A 117 9.90 -18.42 30.96
N GLU A 118 11.14 -17.97 31.18
CA GLU A 118 11.64 -16.69 30.69
C GLU A 118 11.76 -16.69 29.16
N GLN A 119 12.19 -17.81 28.58
CA GLN A 119 12.29 -17.97 27.12
C GLN A 119 10.91 -18.02 26.45
N ARG A 120 9.88 -18.56 27.12
CA ARG A 120 8.51 -18.58 26.60
C ARG A 120 7.95 -17.17 26.46
N THR A 121 8.11 -16.33 27.49
CA THR A 121 7.68 -14.93 27.42
C THR A 121 8.33 -14.19 26.25
N ARG A 122 9.65 -14.34 26.10
CA ARG A 122 10.42 -13.76 24.98
C ARG A 122 9.98 -14.28 23.61
N TYR A 123 9.56 -15.54 23.55
CA TYR A 123 9.05 -16.17 22.33
C TYR A 123 7.65 -15.67 21.97
N GLU A 124 6.76 -15.50 22.95
CA GLU A 124 5.41 -14.94 22.75
C GLU A 124 5.46 -13.49 22.27
N GLU A 125 6.38 -12.68 22.80
CA GLU A 125 6.66 -11.33 22.32
C GLU A 125 7.09 -11.34 20.84
N LEU A 126 7.97 -12.28 20.45
CA LEU A 126 8.41 -12.43 19.07
C LEU A 126 7.25 -12.84 18.14
N GLU A 127 6.35 -13.70 18.60
CA GLU A 127 5.15 -14.06 17.82
C GLU A 127 4.18 -12.89 17.68
N ALA A 128 4.00 -12.08 18.73
CA ALA A 128 3.18 -10.89 18.70
C ALA A 128 3.74 -9.87 17.70
N GLU A 129 5.04 -9.58 17.72
CA GLU A 129 5.67 -8.67 16.75
C GLU A 129 5.49 -9.17 15.31
N ARG A 130 5.57 -10.49 15.08
CA ARG A 130 5.34 -11.09 13.77
C ARG A 130 3.89 -11.00 13.30
N ARG A 131 2.91 -11.00 14.20
CA ARG A 131 1.49 -10.81 13.88
C ARG A 131 1.18 -9.34 13.57
N GLU A 132 1.80 -8.42 14.30
CA GLU A 132 1.61 -6.98 14.14
C GLU A 132 2.29 -6.41 12.89
N ARG A 133 3.36 -7.05 12.41
CA ARG A 133 3.94 -6.74 11.11
C ARG A 133 3.13 -7.43 10.01
N PRO A 134 2.33 -6.71 9.20
CA PRO A 134 1.87 -7.28 7.94
C PRO A 134 3.13 -7.72 7.19
N GLY A 135 3.22 -9.02 6.88
CA GLY A 135 4.39 -9.59 6.24
C GLY A 135 4.80 -8.71 5.05
N PRO A 136 6.11 -8.50 4.82
CA PRO A 136 6.54 -7.63 3.73
C PRO A 136 5.83 -8.08 2.46
N PRO A 137 5.42 -7.14 1.58
CA PRO A 137 4.99 -7.50 0.23
C PRO A 137 6.02 -8.51 -0.27
N ARG A 138 5.58 -9.71 -0.68
CA ARG A 138 6.50 -10.66 -1.32
C ARG A 138 7.16 -9.89 -2.45
N GLY A 139 8.40 -9.45 -2.22
CA GLY A 139 9.12 -8.62 -3.16
C GLY A 139 9.29 -9.40 -4.46
N PRO A 140 9.56 -8.72 -5.59
CA PRO A 140 9.97 -9.40 -6.80
C PRO A 140 11.11 -10.36 -6.43
N GLY A 141 10.95 -11.65 -6.75
CA GLY A 141 11.86 -12.70 -6.33
C GLY A 141 13.31 -12.26 -6.52
N HIS A 142 14.09 -12.29 -5.45
CA HIS A 142 15.52 -12.06 -5.54
C HIS A 142 16.09 -13.10 -6.53
N PRO A 143 16.74 -12.69 -7.62
CA PRO A 143 17.47 -13.62 -8.46
C PRO A 143 18.54 -14.29 -7.60
N GLY A 144 18.65 -15.61 -7.73
CA GLY A 144 19.40 -16.46 -6.83
C GLY A 144 20.76 -15.90 -6.43
N ARG A 145 20.99 -15.77 -5.12
CA ARG A 145 22.36 -15.79 -4.59
C ARG A 145 22.88 -17.22 -4.76
N GLY A 146 23.44 -17.50 -5.94
CA GLY A 146 24.34 -18.62 -6.13
C GLY A 146 25.52 -18.46 -5.18
N ARG A 147 25.51 -19.22 -4.08
CA ARG A 147 26.69 -19.43 -3.25
C ARG A 147 27.04 -20.92 -3.30
N GLY A 148 27.92 -21.27 -4.22
CA GLY A 148 28.75 -22.47 -4.19
C GLY A 148 30.21 -22.04 -4.27
N PRO A 149 31.09 -22.46 -3.34
CA PRO A 149 32.47 -22.02 -3.32
C PRO A 149 33.25 -22.74 -4.42
N GLY A 150 33.66 -22.02 -5.45
CA GLY A 150 34.60 -22.51 -6.45
C GLY A 150 36.02 -22.50 -5.91
N GLY A 151 36.67 -23.67 -5.96
CA GLY A 151 38.12 -23.79 -6.16
C GLY A 151 39.00 -23.58 -4.94
N ARG A 152 39.27 -24.66 -4.20
CA ARG A 152 40.56 -24.80 -3.53
C ARG A 152 41.50 -25.44 -4.57
N GLY A 153 42.28 -24.60 -5.24
CA GLY A 153 43.45 -24.99 -6.01
C GLY A 153 44.67 -24.92 -5.10
N ASP A 154 45.53 -25.92 -5.28
CA ASP A 154 46.93 -26.08 -4.84
C ASP A 154 47.21 -26.26 -3.34
#